data_AF-A0A538HIR0-F1
#
_entry.id   AF-A0A538HIR0-F1
#
_cell.length_a   1.000
_cell.length_b   1.000
_cell.length_c   1.000
_cell.angle_alpha   90.00
_cell.angle_beta   90.00
_cell.angle_gamma   90.00
#
_symmetry.space_group_name_H-M   'P 1'
#
loop_
_entity.id
_entity.type
_entity.pdbx_description
1 polymer ?
#
loop_
_entity_poly.entity_id
_entity_poly.type
_entity_poly.pdbx_seq_one_letter_code
_entity_poly.pdbx_strand_id
1 'polypeptide(L)'
;MTRGDGRRPDELRPLELQPDFLEQPHGSVLLAQGRTKVLCTASIQDGTPRWLYGKGRGWLTAEYSLLPASTGDRTEREAARGKQGGRTVEIQRLIGRA
;
A
#
# COMPACT_ATOMS: atom_id res chain seq x y z
N MET A 1 27.83 5.86 -14.87
CA MET A 1 27.60 4.52 -14.29
C MET A 1 26.24 4.05 -14.77
N THR A 2 26.18 2.97 -15.56
CA THR A 2 24.95 2.48 -16.19
C THR A 2 24.11 1.72 -15.16
N ARG A 3 22.80 1.98 -15.11
CA ARG A 3 21.89 1.27 -14.19
C ARG A 3 21.77 -0.19 -14.61
N GLY A 4 21.53 -1.10 -13.67
CA GLY A 4 21.45 -2.55 -13.93
C GLY A 4 20.29 -2.97 -14.86
N ASP A 5 19.35 -2.07 -15.13
CA ASP A 5 18.24 -2.24 -16.07
C ASP A 5 18.35 -1.33 -17.31
N GLY A 6 19.51 -0.70 -17.52
CA GLY A 6 19.79 0.11 -18.71
C GLY A 6 19.10 1.47 -18.78
N ARG A 7 18.24 1.82 -17.82
CA ARG A 7 17.50 3.10 -17.82
C ARG A 7 18.41 4.30 -17.58
N ARG A 8 17.98 5.49 -18.02
CA ARG A 8 18.66 6.75 -17.67
C ARG A 8 18.46 7.11 -16.19
N PRO A 9 19.29 7.98 -15.59
CA PRO A 9 19.12 8.39 -14.18
C PRO A 9 17.78 9.06 -13.88
N ASP A 10 17.23 9.79 -14.85
CA ASP A 10 15.97 10.53 -14.79
C ASP A 10 14.75 9.72 -15.26
N GLU A 11 14.98 8.49 -15.73
CA GLU A 11 13.93 7.65 -16.29
C GLU A 11 13.27 6.78 -15.20
N LEU A 12 11.94 6.89 -15.08
CA LEU A 12 11.12 6.04 -14.22
C LEU A 12 11.09 4.59 -14.75
N ARG A 13 10.68 3.64 -13.89
CA ARG A 13 10.38 2.28 -14.36
C ARG A 13 9.04 2.32 -15.11
N PRO A 14 8.77 1.36 -16.02
CA PRO A 14 7.45 1.22 -16.63
C PRO A 14 6.34 1.21 -15.57
N LEU A 15 5.29 1.99 -15.79
CA LEU A 15 4.16 2.14 -14.88
C LEU A 15 2.91 1.59 -15.56
N GLU A 16 2.24 0.66 -14.88
CA GLU A 16 0.97 0.08 -15.30
C GLU A 16 -0.02 0.20 -14.15
N LEU A 17 -1.26 0.60 -14.48
CA LEU A 17 -2.37 0.64 -13.54
C LEU A 17 -3.51 -0.16 -14.14
N GLN A 18 -4.04 -1.11 -13.37
CA GLN A 18 -5.25 -1.83 -13.70
C GLN A 18 -6.32 -1.49 -12.66
N PRO A 19 -7.20 -0.51 -12.95
CA PRO A 19 -8.37 -0.21 -12.13
C PRO A 19 -9.33 -1.41 -12.06
N ASP A 20 -10.20 -1.40 -11.04
CA ASP A 20 -11.27 -2.39 -10.86
C ASP A 20 -10.75 -3.84 -10.86
N PHE A 21 -9.56 -4.03 -10.28
CA PHE A 21 -8.89 -5.35 -10.23
C PHE A 21 -9.65 -6.37 -9.35
N LEU A 22 -10.33 -5.89 -8.31
CA LEU A 22 -11.19 -6.67 -7.44
C LEU A 22 -12.62 -6.13 -7.48
N GLU A 23 -13.58 -7.05 -7.38
CA GLU A 23 -15.02 -6.75 -7.42
C GLU A 23 -15.59 -6.29 -6.07
N GLN A 24 -14.98 -6.71 -4.96
CA GLN A 24 -15.54 -6.55 -3.61
C GLN A 24 -15.33 -5.16 -2.97
N PRO A 25 -14.13 -4.54 -3.03
CA PRO A 25 -13.93 -3.22 -2.42
C PRO A 25 -14.61 -2.12 -3.23
N HIS A 26 -14.89 -0.97 -2.59
CA HIS A 26 -15.50 0.18 -3.26
C HIS A 26 -14.62 0.77 -4.36
N GLY A 27 -13.30 0.63 -4.21
CA GLY A 27 -12.33 0.89 -5.26
C GLY A 27 -11.15 -0.06 -5.16
N SER A 28 -10.60 -0.46 -6.29
CA SER A 28 -9.37 -1.25 -6.33
C SER A 28 -8.49 -0.87 -7.52
N VAL A 29 -7.18 -1.00 -7.34
CA VAL A 29 -6.22 -0.89 -8.43
C VAL A 29 -5.04 -1.82 -8.18
N LEU A 30 -4.65 -2.57 -9.21
CA LEU A 30 -3.34 -3.22 -9.24
C LEU A 30 -2.35 -2.27 -9.92
N LEU A 31 -1.42 -1.74 -9.14
CA LEU A 31 -0.35 -0.88 -9.62
C LEU A 31 0.93 -1.69 -9.81
N ALA A 32 1.57 -1.56 -10.96
CA ALA A 32 2.90 -2.12 -11.21
C ALA A 32 3.87 -1.00 -11.63
N GLN A 33 5.01 -0.93 -10.94
CA GLN A 33 6.12 -0.07 -11.33
C GLN A 33 7.37 -0.93 -11.54
N GLY A 34 7.58 -1.35 -12.79
CA GLY A 34 8.49 -2.43 -13.14
C GLY A 34 8.10 -3.73 -12.43
N ARG A 35 9.02 -4.32 -11.66
CA ARG A 35 8.75 -5.56 -10.90
C ARG A 35 8.00 -5.35 -9.58
N THR A 36 7.87 -4.11 -9.11
CA THR A 36 7.13 -3.80 -7.88
C THR A 36 5.65 -3.80 -8.21
N LYS A 37 4.88 -4.72 -7.61
CA LYS A 37 3.42 -4.78 -7.75
C LYS A 37 2.75 -4.54 -6.40
N VAL A 38 1.73 -3.69 -6.38
CA VAL A 38 0.97 -3.34 -5.18
C VAL A 38 -0.51 -3.38 -5.53
N LEU A 39 -1.26 -4.17 -4.78
CA LEU A 39 -2.72 -4.11 -4.81
C LEU A 39 -3.18 -3.08 -3.79
N CYS A 40 -3.87 -2.05 -4.26
CA CYS A 40 -4.48 -1.02 -3.43
C CYS A 40 -5.99 -1.22 -3.45
N THR A 41 -6.61 -1.20 -2.27
CA THR A 41 -8.07 -1.24 -2.12
C THR A 41 -8.53 -0.05 -1.29
N ALA A 42 -9.71 0.46 -1.60
CA ALA A 42 -10.39 1.50 -0.86
C ALA A 42 -11.76 0.98 -0.42
N SER A 43 -12.06 1.15 0.86
CA SER A 43 -13.33 0.72 1.45
C SER A 43 -13.91 1.87 2.28
N ILE A 44 -15.18 2.17 2.03
CA ILE A 44 -15.94 3.14 2.82
C ILE A 44 -16.54 2.40 4.01
N GLN A 45 -16.43 3.00 5.19
CA GLN A 45 -17.05 2.52 6.42
C GLN A 45 -17.84 3.65 7.04
N ASP A 46 -19.04 3.34 7.54
CA ASP A 46 -19.85 4.31 8.26
C ASP A 46 -19.25 4.63 9.63
N GLY A 47 -19.21 5.93 9.94
CA GLY A 47 -18.69 6.45 11.18
C GLY A 47 -17.25 6.97 11.07
N THR A 48 -16.77 7.53 12.18
CA THR A 48 -15.45 8.16 12.28
C THR A 48 -14.76 7.72 13.56
N PRO A 49 -13.43 7.84 13.68
CA PRO A 49 -12.75 7.68 14.95
C PRO A 49 -13.40 8.51 16.06
N ARG A 50 -13.39 7.99 17.29
CA ARG A 50 -14.08 8.62 18.46
C ARG A 50 -13.73 10.10 18.66
N TRP A 51 -12.48 10.48 18.38
CA TRP A 51 -11.99 11.85 18.53
C TRP A 51 -12.45 12.82 17.40
N LEU A 52 -13.07 12.31 16.33
CA LEU A 52 -13.72 13.06 15.24
C LEU A 52 -15.25 13.06 15.32
N TYR A 53 -15.83 12.26 16.21
CA TYR A 53 -17.28 12.14 16.32
C TYR A 53 -17.94 13.49 16.56
N GLY A 54 -19.01 13.79 15.82
CA GLY A 54 -19.76 15.05 15.90
C GLY A 54 -19.08 16.27 15.28
N LYS A 55 -17.88 16.14 14.68
CA LYS A 55 -17.16 17.27 14.07
C LYS A 55 -17.49 17.53 12.59
N GLY A 56 -18.36 16.71 12.00
CA GLY A 56 -18.77 16.85 10.59
C GLY A 56 -17.64 16.66 9.57
N ARG A 57 -16.60 15.89 9.92
CA ARG A 57 -15.45 15.60 9.04
C ARG A 57 -15.31 14.10 8.81
N GLY A 58 -14.88 13.71 7.61
CA GLY A 58 -14.46 12.34 7.30
C GLY A 58 -13.06 12.02 7.85
N TRP A 59 -12.68 10.75 7.77
CA TRP A 59 -11.35 10.27 8.15
C TRP A 59 -10.84 9.28 7.12
N LEU A 60 -9.53 9.30 6.87
CA LEU A 60 -8.83 8.32 6.04
C LEU A 60 -7.72 7.69 6.88
N THR A 61 -7.58 6.38 6.77
CA THR A 61 -6.49 5.60 7.35
C THR A 61 -6.00 4.60 6.32
N ALA A 62 -4.80 4.08 6.52
CA ALA A 62 -4.20 3.10 5.62
C ALA A 62 -3.58 1.93 6.38
N GLU A 63 -3.69 0.76 5.76
CA GLU A 63 -3.01 -0.46 6.17
C GLU A 63 -2.02 -0.86 5.07
N TYR A 64 -0.87 -1.39 5.49
CA TYR A 64 0.18 -1.83 4.58
C TYR A 64 0.64 -3.20 5.03
N SER A 65 0.87 -4.10 4.08
CA SER A 65 1.45 -5.39 4.38
C SER A 65 2.26 -5.88 3.18
N LEU A 66 3.20 -6.78 3.45
CA LEU A 66 3.95 -7.50 2.44
C LEU A 66 3.59 -8.98 2.53
N LEU A 67 3.27 -9.58 1.38
CA LEU A 67 3.16 -11.02 1.30
C LEU A 67 4.53 -11.65 1.59
N PRO A 68 4.60 -12.79 2.30
CA PRO A 68 5.87 -13.42 2.69
C PRO A 68 6.89 -13.62 1.55
N ALA A 69 6.43 -13.87 0.33
CA ALA A 69 7.27 -14.12 -0.85
C ALA A 69 7.34 -12.93 -1.83
N SER A 70 6.97 -11.72 -1.37
CA SER A 70 7.03 -10.50 -2.20
C SER A 70 8.44 -9.91 -2.34
N THR A 71 9.42 -10.46 -1.62
CA THR A 71 10.82 -10.05 -1.57
C THR A 71 11.74 -11.18 -2.05
N GLY A 72 13.04 -10.89 -2.24
CA GLY A 72 14.02 -11.90 -2.66
C GLY A 72 14.10 -13.07 -1.68
N ASP A 73 14.18 -12.78 -0.38
CA ASP A 73 14.07 -13.77 0.69
C ASP A 73 12.67 -13.77 1.29
N ARG A 74 12.22 -14.93 1.77
CA ARG A 74 10.93 -15.05 2.45
C ARG A 74 10.94 -14.24 3.74
N THR A 75 9.94 -13.38 3.90
CA THR A 75 9.67 -12.66 5.15
C THR A 75 8.60 -13.40 5.97
N GLU A 76 8.75 -13.41 7.29
CA GLU A 76 7.72 -13.97 8.16
C GLU A 76 6.48 -13.07 8.17
N ARG A 77 5.29 -13.70 8.19
CA ARG A 77 4.02 -12.97 8.24
C ARG A 77 3.89 -12.27 9.59
N GLU A 78 3.64 -10.97 9.59
CA GLU A 78 3.51 -10.18 10.83
C GLU A 78 2.39 -10.69 11.75
N ALA A 79 1.29 -11.20 11.18
CA ALA A 79 0.22 -11.85 11.95
C ALA A 79 0.74 -13.04 12.79
N ALA A 80 1.69 -13.82 12.27
CA ALA A 80 2.29 -14.95 12.99
C ALA A 80 3.26 -14.48 14.10
N ARG A 81 3.83 -13.28 13.97
CA ARG A 81 4.67 -12.65 15.00
C ARG A 81 3.87 -11.94 16.09
N GLY A 82 2.57 -11.74 15.90
CA GLY A 82 1.68 -11.05 16.83
C GLY A 82 1.93 -9.54 16.94
N LYS A 83 2.79 -8.96 16.10
CA LYS A 83 3.05 -7.51 16.07
C LYS A 83 3.48 -7.04 14.69
N GLN A 84 3.07 -5.81 14.35
CA GLN A 84 3.55 -5.12 13.15
C GLN A 84 4.97 -4.59 13.36
N GLY A 85 5.80 -4.68 12.33
CA GLY A 85 7.15 -4.14 12.33
C GLY A 85 7.16 -2.61 12.22
N GLY A 86 8.25 -1.97 12.67
CA GLY A 86 8.39 -0.51 12.61
C GLY A 86 8.24 0.06 11.19
N ARG A 87 8.82 -0.61 10.19
CA ARG A 87 8.68 -0.24 8.76
C ARG A 87 7.22 -0.21 8.32
N THR A 88 6.43 -1.20 8.71
CA THR A 88 5.01 -1.31 8.34
C THR A 88 4.23 -0.14 8.93
N VAL A 89 4.42 0.13 10.22
CA VAL A 89 3.76 1.25 10.92
C VAL A 89 4.14 2.59 10.31
N GLU A 90 5.40 2.78 9.92
CA GLU A 90 5.87 4.01 9.28
C GLU A 90 5.22 4.22 7.91
N ILE A 91 5.18 3.19 7.06
CA ILE A 91 4.56 3.25 5.73
C ILE A 91 3.04 3.48 5.83
N GLN A 92 2.36 2.81 6.76
CA GLN A 92 0.93 3.07 7.02
C GLN A 92 0.65 4.53 7.36
N ARG A 93 1.46 5.09 8.26
CA ARG A 93 1.33 6.49 8.66
C ARG A 93 1.68 7.45 7.52
N LEU A 94 2.62 7.09 6.65
CA LEU A 94 2.93 7.88 5.46
C LEU A 94 1.74 7.93 4.51
N ILE A 95 1.17 6.77 4.17
CA ILE A 95 0.02 6.67 3.25
C ILE A 95 -1.19 7.39 3.83
N GLY A 96 -1.49 7.21 5.13
CA GLY A 96 -2.65 7.86 5.76
C GLY A 96 -2.54 9.38 5.95
N ARG A 97 -1.37 9.98 5.71
CA ARG A 97 -1.16 11.44 5.76
C ARG A 97 -1.14 12.11 4.39
N ALA A 98 -0.81 11.36 3.34
CA ALA A 98 -0.72 11.85 1.97
C ALA A 98 -2.11 12.02 1.36
#